data_AF-A0A1B6MJ70-F1
#
_entry.id   AF-A0A1B6MJ70-F1
#
_cell.length_a   1.000
_cell.length_b   1.000
_cell.length_c   1.000
_cell.angle_alpha   90.00
_cell.angle_beta   90.00
_cell.angle_gamma   90.00
#
_symmetry.space_group_name_H-M   'P 1'
#
loop_
_entity.id
_entity.type
_entity.pdbx_description
1 polymer ?
#
loop_
_entity_poly.entity_id
_entity_poly.type
_entity_poly.pdbx_seq_one_letter_code
_entity_poly.pdbx_strand_id
1 'polypeptide(L)'
;MAQATHLLVRILASATVSANYAGKIIRDVMNKGDLGIVDKGKNDLQTEADRSAQLSIIGSLSRQFPNVTIIGEEEVSTCQCPEEWIMTTSDPEVLSLACPDQYHDLSESDVTVWVDPMDGTSEYTQGLLDHVTVLIGIAVREKTVAGVIHQPYYNYQGG
;
A
#
# COMPACT_ATOMS: atom_id res chain seq x y z
N MET A 1 1.59 -23.11 -23.11
CA MET A 1 2.62 -22.67 -22.14
C MET A 1 2.10 -21.39 -21.52
N ALA A 2 1.83 -21.35 -20.22
CA ALA A 2 1.38 -20.13 -19.57
C ALA A 2 2.51 -19.10 -19.70
N GLN A 3 2.24 -18.00 -20.39
CA GLN A 3 3.19 -16.90 -20.51
C GLN A 3 3.45 -16.39 -19.09
N ALA A 4 4.72 -16.33 -18.66
CA ALA A 4 5.06 -15.82 -17.35
C ALA A 4 4.53 -14.38 -17.24
N THR A 5 3.72 -14.09 -16.21
CA THR A 5 3.14 -12.77 -16.03
C THR A 5 4.27 -11.74 -15.84
N HIS A 6 4.20 -10.63 -16.57
CA HIS A 6 5.22 -9.58 -16.55
C HIS A 6 5.36 -8.94 -15.17
N LEU A 7 6.57 -8.48 -14.85
CA LEU A 7 6.93 -7.94 -13.53
C LEU A 7 5.97 -6.82 -13.07
N LEU A 8 5.67 -5.85 -13.95
CA LEU A 8 4.77 -4.74 -13.64
C LEU A 8 3.39 -5.22 -13.15
N VAL A 9 2.81 -6.20 -13.86
CA VAL A 9 1.49 -6.75 -13.52
C VAL A 9 1.54 -7.55 -12.22
N ARG A 10 2.63 -8.29 -11.98
CA ARG A 10 2.84 -9.00 -10.70
C ARG A 10 2.93 -8.03 -9.52
N ILE A 11 3.69 -6.93 -9.65
CA ILE A 11 3.80 -5.90 -8.61
C ILE A 11 2.43 -5.26 -8.36
N LEU A 12 1.70 -4.88 -9.42
CA LEU A 12 0.37 -4.29 -9.29
C LEU A 12 -0.62 -5.24 -8.59
N ALA A 13 -0.58 -6.53 -8.92
CA ALA A 13 -1.44 -7.54 -8.32
C ALA A 13 -1.13 -7.78 -6.84
N SER A 14 0.15 -7.82 -6.46
CA SER A 14 0.55 -7.92 -5.05
C SER A 14 0.26 -6.64 -4.27
N ALA A 15 0.49 -5.47 -4.87
CA ALA A 15 0.15 -4.17 -4.28
C ALA A 15 -1.35 -4.04 -4.00
N THR A 16 -2.21 -4.57 -4.88
CA THR A 16 -3.67 -4.59 -4.70
C THR A 16 -4.05 -5.37 -3.43
N VAL A 17 -3.48 -6.56 -3.24
CA VAL A 17 -3.71 -7.36 -2.03
C VAL A 17 -3.19 -6.64 -0.78
N SER A 18 -1.99 -6.07 -0.84
CA SER A 18 -1.40 -5.31 0.27
C SER A 18 -2.24 -4.09 0.65
N ALA A 19 -2.75 -3.32 -0.31
CA ALA A 19 -3.61 -2.17 -0.07
C ALA A 19 -4.95 -2.58 0.58
N ASN A 20 -5.55 -3.69 0.13
CA ASN A 20 -6.77 -4.23 0.72
C ASN A 20 -6.56 -4.64 2.19
N TYR A 21 -5.41 -5.26 2.50
CA TYR A 21 -5.07 -5.63 3.87
C TYR A 21 -4.75 -4.42 4.75
N ALA A 22 -4.05 -3.41 4.21
CA ALA A 22 -3.84 -2.13 4.88
C ALA A 22 -5.17 -1.47 5.25
N GLY A 23 -6.17 -1.50 4.35
CA GLY A 23 -7.52 -1.04 4.66
C GLY A 23 -8.19 -1.79 5.82
N LYS A 24 -7.91 -3.11 5.97
CA LYS A 24 -8.36 -3.86 7.15
C LYS A 24 -7.66 -3.38 8.42
N ILE A 25 -6.35 -3.15 8.39
CA ILE A 25 -5.58 -2.62 9.53
C ILE A 25 -6.15 -1.27 9.97
N ILE A 26 -6.39 -0.35 9.02
CA ILE A 26 -6.97 0.97 9.30
C ILE A 26 -8.32 0.83 10.00
N ARG A 27 -9.20 -0.06 9.51
CA ARG A 27 -10.49 -0.32 10.17
C ARG A 27 -10.33 -0.93 11.57
N ASP A 28 -9.40 -1.86 11.75
CA ASP A 28 -9.16 -2.52 13.03
C ASP A 28 -8.65 -1.52 14.08
N VAL A 29 -7.76 -0.59 13.71
CA VAL A 29 -7.28 0.48 14.60
C VAL A 29 -8.39 1.44 15.01
N MET A 30 -9.24 1.87 14.07
CA MET A 30 -10.39 2.73 14.39
C MET A 30 -11.36 2.03 15.35
N ASN A 31 -11.65 0.75 15.11
CA ASN A 31 -12.55 -0.04 15.96
C ASN A 31 -12.00 -0.27 17.38
N LYS A 32 -10.67 -0.36 17.53
CA LYS A 32 -9.98 -0.43 18.82
C LYS A 32 -10.15 0.87 19.63
N GLY A 33 -10.31 2.01 18.96
CA GLY A 33 -10.60 3.32 19.56
C GLY A 33 -9.38 4.08 20.09
N ASP A 34 -8.28 3.39 20.42
CA ASP A 34 -6.98 4.01 20.69
C ASP A 34 -6.19 4.14 19.39
N LEU A 35 -6.19 5.34 18.81
CA LEU A 35 -5.52 5.62 17.54
C LEU A 35 -3.99 5.76 17.68
N GLY A 36 -3.45 5.85 18.89
CA GLY A 36 -1.99 6.00 19.08
C GLY A 36 -1.40 7.20 18.32
N ILE A 37 -2.06 8.36 18.42
CA ILE A 37 -1.71 9.59 17.70
C ILE A 37 -0.36 10.14 18.18
N VAL A 38 0.49 10.50 17.22
CA VAL A 38 1.79 11.15 17.37
C VAL A 38 1.75 12.44 16.56
N ASP A 39 2.08 13.57 17.20
CA ASP A 39 2.21 14.88 16.55
C ASP A 39 3.67 15.07 16.11
N LYS A 40 3.90 15.08 14.80
CA LYS A 40 5.22 15.27 14.17
C LYS A 40 5.51 16.76 13.92
N GLY A 41 4.56 17.68 14.18
CA GLY A 41 4.73 19.11 14.01
C GLY A 41 3.51 19.82 13.44
N LYS A 42 3.73 20.93 12.70
CA LYS A 42 2.65 21.81 12.23
C LYS A 42 1.65 21.08 11.31
N ASN A 43 0.55 20.62 11.90
CA ASN A 43 -0.53 19.85 11.24
C ASN A 43 -0.07 18.52 10.63
N ASP A 44 0.96 17.89 11.22
CA ASP A 44 1.48 16.62 10.75
C ASP A 44 1.20 15.55 11.82
N LEU A 45 0.10 14.81 11.64
CA LEU A 45 -0.35 13.78 12.55
C LEU A 45 0.00 12.41 11.98
N GLN A 46 0.36 11.48 12.87
CA GLN A 46 0.58 10.08 12.54
C GLN A 46 -0.12 9.21 13.57
N THR A 47 -0.79 8.15 13.16
CA THR A 47 -1.51 7.20 14.01
C THR A 47 -0.88 5.81 13.98
N GLU A 48 -1.38 4.90 14.82
CA GLU A 48 -1.07 3.47 14.74
C GLU A 48 -1.46 2.88 13.38
N ALA A 49 -2.48 3.44 12.71
CA ALA A 49 -2.92 2.98 11.41
C ALA A 49 -1.86 3.25 10.33
N ASP A 50 -1.29 4.45 10.25
CA ASP A 50 -0.26 4.82 9.26
C ASP A 50 0.96 3.89 9.39
N ARG A 51 1.48 3.74 10.62
CA ARG A 51 2.66 2.91 10.90
C ARG A 51 2.41 1.44 10.57
N SER A 52 1.28 0.90 11.02
CA SER A 52 0.94 -0.52 10.83
C SER A 52 0.65 -0.85 9.36
N ALA A 53 -0.06 0.04 8.66
CA ALA A 53 -0.32 -0.09 7.22
C ALA A 53 0.97 -0.03 6.41
N GLN A 54 1.86 0.92 6.70
CA GLN A 54 3.16 1.00 6.02
C GLN A 54 3.99 -0.27 6.22
N LEU A 55 4.08 -0.75 7.47
CA LEU A 55 4.81 -1.97 7.79
C LEU A 55 4.29 -3.18 7.00
N SER A 56 2.97 -3.33 6.93
CA SER A 56 2.35 -4.41 6.16
C SER A 56 2.63 -4.29 4.66
N ILE A 57 2.46 -3.10 4.07
CA ILE A 57 2.66 -2.89 2.62
C ILE A 57 4.12 -3.10 2.23
N ILE A 58 5.05 -2.40 2.90
CA ILE A 58 6.48 -2.49 2.58
C ILE A 58 6.98 -3.91 2.85
N GLY A 59 6.64 -4.50 4.00
CA GLY A 59 7.04 -5.87 4.33
C GLY A 59 6.55 -6.89 3.29
N SER A 60 5.30 -6.76 2.84
CA SER A 60 4.71 -7.64 1.81
C SER A 60 5.42 -7.53 0.46
N LEU A 61 5.65 -6.30 0.00
CA LEU A 61 6.26 -6.04 -1.31
C LEU A 61 7.76 -6.38 -1.31
N SER A 62 8.51 -5.99 -0.28
CA SER A 62 9.94 -6.32 -0.16
C SER A 62 10.20 -7.83 -0.08
N ARG A 63 9.27 -8.60 0.50
CA ARG A 63 9.36 -10.07 0.56
C ARG A 63 9.25 -10.71 -0.83
N GLN A 64 8.42 -10.16 -1.70
CA GLN A 64 8.15 -10.70 -3.03
C GLN A 64 9.08 -10.13 -4.11
N PHE A 65 9.55 -8.89 -3.94
CA PHE A 65 10.33 -8.14 -4.91
C PHE A 65 11.54 -7.46 -4.23
N PRO A 66 12.55 -8.23 -3.83
CA PRO A 66 13.63 -7.75 -2.95
C PRO A 66 14.51 -6.65 -3.55
N ASN A 67 14.53 -6.48 -4.87
CA ASN A 67 15.35 -5.46 -5.54
C ASN A 67 14.53 -4.25 -6.04
N VAL A 68 13.20 -4.24 -5.80
CA VAL A 68 12.37 -3.07 -6.11
C VAL A 68 12.64 -2.00 -5.05
N THR A 69 12.81 -0.76 -5.49
CA THR A 69 12.91 0.36 -4.54
C THR A 69 11.53 0.71 -4.02
N ILE A 70 11.33 0.70 -2.70
CA ILE A 70 10.05 1.03 -2.08
C ILE A 70 10.27 2.22 -1.14
N ILE A 71 9.49 3.28 -1.32
CA ILE A 71 9.59 4.53 -0.56
C ILE A 71 8.22 4.77 0.08
N GLY A 72 8.18 4.77 1.41
CA GLY A 72 6.99 5.11 2.19
C GLY A 72 7.06 6.53 2.74
N GLU A 73 5.92 7.10 3.08
CA GLU A 73 5.81 8.39 3.76
C GLU A 73 6.43 8.36 5.17
N GLU A 74 6.15 7.32 5.94
CA GLU A 74 6.49 7.28 7.36
C GLU A 74 7.93 6.85 7.60
N GLU A 75 8.51 7.29 8.72
CA GLU A 75 9.87 6.88 9.08
C GLU A 75 9.98 5.35 9.21
N VAL A 76 11.12 4.82 8.77
CA VAL A 76 11.38 3.38 8.80
C VAL A 76 11.45 2.92 10.26
N SER A 77 10.41 2.24 10.72
CA SER A 77 10.40 1.66 12.06
C SER A 77 11.41 0.50 12.12
N THR A 78 12.17 0.39 13.20
CA THR A 78 13.06 -0.75 13.47
C THR A 78 12.31 -2.00 13.93
N CYS A 79 10.98 -1.92 14.08
CA CYS A 79 10.13 -3.03 14.50
C CYS A 79 9.98 -4.06 13.37
N GLN A 80 10.08 -5.34 13.73
CA GLN A 80 9.80 -6.43 12.81
C GLN A 80 8.30 -6.46 12.49
N CYS A 81 7.95 -6.50 11.21
CA CYS A 81 6.57 -6.69 10.79
C CYS A 81 6.09 -8.10 11.21
N PRO A 82 4.94 -8.24 11.88
CA PRO A 82 4.37 -9.54 12.19
C PRO A 82 4.13 -10.37 10.92
N GLU A 83 4.36 -11.69 10.98
CA GLU A 83 4.20 -12.57 9.80
C GLU A 83 2.76 -12.57 9.28
N GLU A 84 1.78 -12.43 10.16
CA GLU A 84 0.35 -12.34 9.82
C GLU A 84 -0.03 -11.07 9.06
N TRP A 85 0.84 -10.06 8.99
CA TRP A 85 0.63 -8.84 8.22
C TRP A 85 1.33 -8.88 6.86
N ILE A 86 2.07 -9.95 6.56
CA ILE A 86 2.79 -10.13 5.31
C ILE A 86 1.90 -10.85 4.30
N MET A 87 1.47 -10.12 3.29
CA MET A 87 0.70 -10.64 2.17
C MET A 87 1.65 -11.12 1.07
N THR A 88 1.63 -12.42 0.79
CA THR A 88 2.44 -13.07 -0.27
C THR A 88 1.62 -13.52 -1.47
N THR A 89 0.31 -13.33 -1.44
CA THR A 89 -0.59 -13.61 -2.55
C THR A 89 -0.66 -12.42 -3.51
N SER A 90 -1.23 -12.66 -4.69
CA SER A 90 -1.46 -11.66 -5.72
C SER A 90 -2.90 -11.73 -6.19
N ASP A 91 -3.48 -10.59 -6.58
CA ASP A 91 -4.84 -10.52 -7.07
C ASP A 91 -4.99 -11.24 -8.45
N PRO A 92 -5.86 -12.25 -8.58
CA PRO A 92 -5.97 -13.04 -9.81
C PRO A 92 -6.59 -12.26 -10.98
N GLU A 93 -7.46 -11.28 -10.71
CA GLU A 93 -8.05 -10.45 -11.77
C GLU A 93 -6.98 -9.51 -12.33
N VAL A 94 -6.18 -8.90 -11.46
CA VAL A 94 -5.06 -8.05 -11.88
C VAL A 94 -3.99 -8.86 -12.62
N LEU A 95 -3.69 -10.09 -12.20
CA LEU A 95 -2.76 -10.98 -12.91
C LEU A 95 -3.21 -11.32 -14.33
N SER A 96 -4.50 -11.20 -14.64
CA SER A 96 -5.05 -11.44 -15.98
C SER A 96 -4.92 -10.25 -16.93
N LEU A 97 -4.48 -9.08 -16.44
CA LEU A 97 -4.32 -7.88 -17.25
C LEU A 97 -3.18 -8.02 -18.26
N ALA A 98 -3.41 -7.48 -19.46
CA ALA A 98 -2.37 -7.37 -20.47
C ALA A 98 -1.34 -6.31 -20.07
N CYS A 99 -0.05 -6.67 -20.08
CA CYS A 99 1.03 -5.72 -19.89
C CYS A 99 1.35 -5.01 -21.22
N PRO A 100 1.42 -3.68 -21.27
CA PRO A 100 1.90 -2.97 -22.46
C PRO A 100 3.32 -3.38 -22.85
N ASP A 101 3.59 -3.51 -24.15
CA ASP A 101 4.85 -4.05 -24.70
C ASP A 101 6.11 -3.33 -24.18
N GLN A 102 6.02 -2.01 -23.98
CA GLN A 102 7.12 -1.19 -23.45
C GLN A 102 7.56 -1.54 -22.02
N TYR A 103 6.81 -2.39 -21.31
CA TYR A 103 7.06 -2.83 -19.93
C TYR A 103 7.28 -4.34 -19.81
N HIS A 104 7.51 -5.06 -20.91
CA HIS A 104 7.73 -6.51 -20.87
C HIS A 104 9.10 -6.87 -20.26
N ASP A 105 10.14 -6.14 -20.66
CA ASP A 105 11.53 -6.41 -20.27
C ASP A 105 11.99 -5.48 -19.13
N LEU A 106 11.32 -5.57 -17.99
CA LEU A 106 11.67 -4.82 -16.78
C LEU A 106 12.44 -5.67 -15.77
N SER A 107 13.49 -5.09 -15.19
CA SER A 107 14.11 -5.60 -13.98
C SER A 107 13.50 -4.95 -12.74
N GLU A 108 13.62 -5.58 -11.58
CA GLU A 108 13.15 -5.01 -10.30
C GLU A 108 13.80 -3.65 -10.00
N SER A 109 15.07 -3.46 -10.36
CA SER A 109 15.78 -2.19 -10.20
C SER A 109 15.28 -1.06 -11.11
N ASP A 110 14.52 -1.36 -12.17
CA ASP A 110 13.87 -0.33 -13.00
C ASP A 110 12.63 0.28 -12.32
N VAL A 111 12.14 -0.34 -11.24
CA VAL A 111 10.86 -0.04 -10.61
C VAL A 111 11.06 0.65 -9.27
N THR A 112 10.28 1.71 -9.05
CA THR A 112 10.12 2.38 -7.76
C THR A 112 8.65 2.37 -7.36
N VAL A 113 8.36 1.93 -6.15
CA VAL A 113 7.02 1.96 -5.55
C VAL A 113 6.98 3.05 -4.50
N TRP A 114 6.00 3.95 -4.62
CA TRP A 114 5.72 5.01 -3.66
C TRP A 114 4.49 4.63 -2.86
N VAL A 115 4.57 4.72 -1.54
CA VAL A 115 3.52 4.30 -0.62
C VAL A 115 3.14 5.47 0.28
N ASP A 116 1.88 5.86 0.22
CA ASP A 116 1.21 6.60 1.27
C ASP A 116 0.29 5.60 1.99
N PRO A 117 0.65 5.19 3.22
CA PRO A 117 -0.05 4.10 3.91
C PRO A 117 -1.46 4.50 4.36
N MET A 118 -1.72 5.80 4.57
CA MET A 118 -3.01 6.34 4.94
C MET A 118 -3.07 7.86 4.67
N ASP A 119 -3.48 8.24 3.47
CA ASP A 119 -3.76 9.64 3.14
C ASP A 119 -5.05 10.09 3.87
N GLY A 120 -5.07 11.32 4.36
CA GLY A 120 -6.16 11.86 5.16
C GLY A 120 -6.06 11.58 6.68
N THR A 121 -4.85 11.48 7.23
CA THR A 121 -4.62 11.20 8.67
C THR A 121 -5.32 12.20 9.60
N SER A 122 -5.37 13.49 9.23
CA SER A 122 -6.06 14.49 10.06
C SER A 122 -7.57 14.24 10.11
N GLU A 123 -8.19 13.98 8.96
CA GLU A 123 -9.60 13.65 8.80
C GLU A 123 -9.93 12.35 9.54
N TYR A 124 -9.05 11.35 9.47
CA TYR A 124 -9.17 10.10 10.22
C TYR A 124 -9.26 10.33 11.73
N THR A 125 -8.41 11.20 12.30
CA THR A 125 -8.48 11.54 13.74
C THR A 125 -9.77 12.28 14.13
N GLN A 126 -10.46 12.90 13.17
CA GLN A 126 -11.72 13.62 13.35
C GLN A 126 -12.96 12.74 13.08
N GLY A 127 -12.76 11.50 12.63
CA GLY A 127 -13.85 10.59 12.26
C GLY A 127 -14.47 10.85 10.89
N LEU A 128 -13.81 11.63 10.02
CA LEU A 128 -14.20 11.87 8.63
C LEU A 128 -13.66 10.75 7.74
N LEU A 129 -14.21 9.54 7.91
CA LEU A 129 -13.58 8.29 7.48
C LEU A 129 -13.56 8.07 5.96
N ASP A 130 -14.48 8.67 5.22
CA ASP A 130 -14.56 8.60 3.75
C ASP A 130 -13.45 9.40 3.06
N HIS A 131 -12.75 10.29 3.77
CA HIS A 131 -11.59 11.00 3.23
C HIS A 131 -10.33 10.14 3.19
N VAL A 132 -10.33 8.99 3.88
CA VAL A 132 -9.14 8.17 4.06
C VAL A 132 -8.88 7.28 2.85
N THR A 133 -7.64 7.27 2.36
CA THR A 133 -7.21 6.37 1.28
C THR A 133 -5.85 5.74 1.56
N VAL A 134 -5.58 4.60 0.93
CA VAL A 134 -4.24 4.00 0.85
C VAL A 134 -3.78 4.17 -0.59
N LEU A 135 -2.60 4.76 -0.79
CA LEU A 135 -2.05 5.04 -2.12
C LEU A 135 -0.78 4.24 -2.35
N ILE A 136 -0.74 3.49 -3.44
CA ILE A 136 0.47 2.80 -3.90
C ILE A 136 0.71 3.18 -5.35
N GLY A 137 1.72 4.00 -5.61
CA GLY A 137 2.15 4.40 -6.95
C GLY A 137 3.30 3.54 -7.45
N ILE A 138 3.27 3.13 -8.72
CA ILE A 138 4.33 2.34 -9.36
C ILE A 138 4.94 3.17 -10.48
N ALA A 139 6.23 3.46 -10.36
CA ALA A 139 7.02 4.17 -11.35
C ALA A 139 8.07 3.25 -11.99
N VAL A 140 8.28 3.43 -13.29
CA VAL A 140 9.31 2.74 -14.08
C VAL A 140 10.18 3.80 -14.73
N ARG A 141 11.49 3.78 -14.45
CA ARG A 141 12.46 4.75 -15.02
C ARG A 141 11.94 6.19 -14.96
N GLU A 142 11.61 6.65 -13.75
CA GLU A 142 11.13 8.01 -13.43
C GLU A 142 9.72 8.38 -13.93
N LYS A 143 8.98 7.46 -14.56
CA LYS A 143 7.60 7.70 -14.99
C LYS A 143 6.63 6.87 -14.15
N THR A 144 5.62 7.50 -13.56
CA THR A 144 4.50 6.77 -12.95
C THR A 144 3.68 6.08 -14.04
N VAL A 145 3.48 4.76 -13.92
CA VAL A 145 2.85 3.93 -14.96
C VAL A 145 1.63 3.15 -14.47
N ALA A 146 1.52 2.92 -13.17
CA ALA A 146 0.39 2.24 -12.55
C ALA A 146 0.21 2.71 -11.10
N GLY A 147 -0.94 2.41 -10.51
CA GLY A 147 -1.18 2.67 -9.10
C GLY A 147 -2.42 1.97 -8.56
N VAL A 148 -2.49 1.85 -7.25
CA VAL A 148 -3.61 1.31 -6.49
C VAL A 148 -4.09 2.39 -5.53
N ILE A 149 -5.41 2.60 -5.49
CA ILE A 149 -6.07 3.43 -4.48
C ILE A 149 -7.10 2.54 -3.80
N HIS A 150 -6.96 2.36 -2.49
CA HIS A 150 -7.95 1.66 -1.68
C HIS A 150 -8.60 2.67 -0.72
N GLN A 151 -9.93 2.74 -0.71
CA GLN A 151 -10.69 3.61 0.19
C GLN A 151 -11.36 2.75 1.28
N PRO A 152 -10.80 2.66 2.51
CA PRO A 152 -11.22 1.67 3.51
C PRO A 152 -12.68 1.81 3.98
N TYR A 153 -13.23 3.02 3.88
CA TYR A 153 -14.59 3.38 4.31
C TYR A 153 -15.47 3.85 3.15
N TYR A 154 -15.19 3.41 1.92
CA TYR A 154 -16.08 3.71 0.81
C TYR A 154 -17.53 3.31 1.15
N ASN A 155 -18.45 4.27 1.02
CA ASN A 155 -19.87 4.10 1.26
C ASN A 155 -20.26 3.68 2.70
N TYR A 156 -19.44 4.00 3.72
CA TYR A 156 -19.71 3.62 5.12
C TYR A 156 -20.95 4.31 5.74
N GLN A 157 -21.35 5.46 5.21
CA GLN A 157 -22.56 6.20 5.63
C GLN A 157 -23.83 5.77 4.88
N GLY A 158 -23.70 4.95 3.84
CA GLY A 158 -24.81 4.46 3.01
C GLY A 158 -25.56 3.28 3.60
N GLY A 159 -25.30 2.92 4.87
CA GLY A 159 -25.92 1.82 5.61
C GLY A 159 -26.51 2.27 6.94
#